data_AF-A0A7C7FY56-F1
#
_entry.id   AF-A0A7C7FY56-F1
#
_cell.length_a   1.000
_cell.length_b   1.000
_cell.length_c   1.000
_cell.angle_alpha   90.00
_cell.angle_beta   90.00
_cell.angle_gamma   90.00
#
_symmetry.space_group_name_H-M   'P 1'
#
loop_
_entity.id
_entity.type
_entity.pdbx_description
1 polymer ?
#
loop_
_entity_poly.entity_id
_entity_poly.type
_entity_poly.pdbx_seq_one_letter_code
_entity_poly.pdbx_strand_id
1 'polypeptide(L)'
;MKLIHSNIAQLEEVKGLLSVISDTLYTEEKEVLSGSTIGGHVRHLLEFYLAVDSGLDLGRVCYDARSRDLKIETELGYAQDTIDGLVVFL
;
A
#
# COMPACT_ATOMS: atom_id res chain seq x y z
N MET A 1 -13.22 16.33 9.35
CA MET A 1 -12.53 15.04 9.13
C MET A 1 -12.89 14.35 7.80
N LYS A 2 -13.10 15.07 6.68
CA LYS A 2 -13.46 14.41 5.40
C LYS A 2 -12.30 13.64 4.77
N LEU A 3 -11.06 14.09 5.00
CA LEU A 3 -9.87 13.53 4.36
C LEU A 3 -9.53 12.13 4.91
N ILE A 4 -9.47 11.96 6.23
CA ILE A 4 -9.18 10.67 6.89
C ILE A 4 -10.17 9.60 6.43
N HIS A 5 -11.48 9.85 6.58
CA HIS A 5 -12.52 8.91 6.15
C HIS A 5 -12.43 8.56 4.66
N SER A 6 -12.07 9.52 3.80
CA SER A 6 -11.87 9.26 2.38
C SER A 6 -10.67 8.37 2.09
N ASN A 7 -9.59 8.49 2.87
CA ASN A 7 -8.40 7.64 2.69
C ASN A 7 -8.66 6.22 3.23
N ILE A 8 -9.35 6.09 4.37
CA ILE A 8 -9.80 4.79 4.88
C ILE A 8 -10.65 4.06 3.83
N ALA A 9 -11.64 4.75 3.24
CA ALA A 9 -12.49 4.17 2.21
C ALA A 9 -11.69 3.69 0.97
N GLN A 10 -10.70 4.48 0.52
CA GLN A 10 -9.84 4.09 -0.59
C GLN A 10 -8.96 2.87 -0.28
N LEU A 11 -8.40 2.80 0.94
CA LEU A 11 -7.62 1.66 1.39
C LEU A 11 -8.47 0.39 1.44
N GLU A 12 -9.70 0.47 1.92
CA GLU A 12 -10.65 -0.65 1.94
C GLU A 12 -11.08 -1.08 0.52
N GLU A 13 -11.25 -0.14 -0.41
CA GLU A 13 -11.49 -0.48 -1.83
C GLU A 13 -10.32 -1.25 -2.45
N VAL A 14 -9.07 -0.80 -2.16
CA VAL A 14 -7.86 -1.52 -2.60
C VAL A 14 -7.82 -2.91 -1.97
N LYS A 15 -8.06 -3.04 -0.66
CA LYS A 15 -8.09 -4.35 0.01
C LYS A 15 -9.16 -5.27 -0.58
N GLY A 16 -10.34 -4.72 -0.89
CA GLY A 16 -11.41 -5.43 -1.57
C GLY A 16 -10.96 -6.00 -2.92
N LEU A 17 -10.26 -5.22 -3.74
CA LEU A 17 -9.64 -5.71 -4.97
C LEU A 17 -8.60 -6.81 -4.71
N LEU A 18 -7.73 -6.63 -3.70
CA LEU A 18 -6.70 -7.61 -3.36
C LEU A 18 -7.30 -8.94 -2.88
N SER A 19 -8.49 -8.92 -2.27
CA SER A 19 -9.16 -10.13 -1.78
C SER A 19 -9.70 -11.06 -2.86
N VAL A 20 -9.81 -10.59 -4.11
CA VAL A 20 -10.42 -11.35 -5.22
C VAL A 20 -9.42 -11.74 -6.32
N ILE A 21 -8.15 -11.36 -6.19
CA ILE A 21 -7.08 -11.72 -7.13
C ILE A 21 -6.18 -12.80 -6.55
N SER A 22 -5.44 -13.52 -7.41
CA SER A 22 -4.47 -14.53 -7.00
C SER A 22 -3.09 -13.91 -6.75
N ASP A 23 -2.25 -14.59 -5.95
CA ASP A 23 -0.84 -14.22 -5.76
C ASP A 23 -0.08 -14.13 -7.09
N THR A 24 -0.40 -15.00 -8.05
CA THR A 24 0.19 -14.96 -9.39
C THR A 24 -0.18 -13.67 -10.10
N LEU A 25 -1.47 -13.30 -10.13
CA LEU A 25 -1.89 -12.06 -10.80
C LEU A 25 -1.34 -10.81 -10.09
N TYR A 26 -1.19 -10.88 -8.76
CA TYR A 26 -0.62 -9.80 -7.96
C TYR A 26 0.84 -9.49 -8.32
N THR A 27 1.62 -10.54 -8.58
CA THR A 27 3.07 -10.47 -8.80
C THR A 27 3.48 -10.51 -10.27
N GLU A 28 2.53 -10.74 -11.18
CA GLU A 28 2.79 -10.80 -12.62
C GLU A 28 3.01 -9.40 -13.20
N GLU A 29 4.10 -9.22 -13.95
CA GLU A 29 4.32 -8.01 -14.74
C GLU A 29 3.29 -7.92 -15.86
N LYS A 30 2.70 -6.73 -16.03
CA LYS A 30 1.71 -6.47 -17.08
C LYS A 30 2.15 -5.30 -17.94
N GLU A 31 2.09 -5.48 -19.26
CA GLU A 31 2.38 -4.41 -20.21
C GLU A 31 1.44 -3.19 -20.01
N VAL A 32 0.16 -3.44 -19.69
CA VAL A 32 -0.81 -2.37 -19.37
C VAL A 32 -0.42 -1.57 -18.12
N LEU A 33 0.41 -2.14 -17.25
CA LEU A 33 1.00 -1.48 -16.08
C LEU A 33 2.42 -0.98 -16.38
N SER A 34 2.76 -0.73 -17.64
CA SER A 34 4.09 -0.30 -18.09
C SER A 34 5.22 -1.26 -17.68
N GLY A 35 4.92 -2.57 -17.65
CA GLY A 35 5.86 -3.60 -17.21
C GLY A 35 5.99 -3.73 -15.69
N SER A 36 5.15 -3.03 -14.90
CA SER A 36 5.06 -3.20 -13.45
C SER A 36 4.06 -4.30 -13.07
N THR A 37 4.07 -4.67 -11.80
CA THR A 37 3.11 -5.59 -11.16
C THR A 37 2.03 -4.81 -10.41
N ILE A 38 0.90 -5.47 -10.10
CA ILE A 38 -0.12 -4.88 -9.21
C ILE A 38 0.51 -4.59 -7.84
N GLY A 39 1.30 -5.52 -7.31
CA GLY A 39 1.98 -5.36 -6.04
C GLY A 39 2.95 -4.19 -6.00
N GLY A 40 3.63 -3.87 -7.10
CA GLY A 40 4.50 -2.71 -7.20
C GLY A 40 3.74 -1.40 -7.05
N HIS A 41 2.55 -1.30 -7.65
CA HIS A 41 1.67 -0.14 -7.47
C HIS A 41 1.07 -0.06 -6.07
N VAL A 42 0.68 -1.19 -5.48
CA VAL A 42 0.18 -1.25 -4.10
C VAL A 42 1.26 -0.82 -3.12
N ARG A 43 2.48 -1.36 -3.22
CA ARG A 43 3.61 -0.90 -2.40
C ARG A 43 3.82 0.59 -2.53
N HIS A 44 3.89 1.11 -3.76
CA HIS A 44 4.07 2.54 -3.99
C HIS A 44 2.99 3.38 -3.30
N LEU A 45 1.73 2.93 -3.31
CA LEU A 45 0.63 3.58 -2.58
C LEU A 45 0.82 3.51 -1.05
N LEU A 46 1.04 2.31 -0.50
CA LEU A 46 1.09 2.11 0.96
C LEU A 46 2.29 2.81 1.60
N GLU A 47 3.42 2.92 0.87
CA GLU A 47 4.62 3.60 1.37
C GLU A 47 4.41 5.10 1.66
N PHE A 48 3.43 5.76 1.02
CA PHE A 48 3.10 7.15 1.38
C PHE A 48 2.53 7.24 2.80
N TYR A 49 1.63 6.33 3.17
CA TYR A 49 1.04 6.30 4.50
C TYR A 49 2.07 5.88 5.55
N LEU A 50 2.89 4.87 5.25
CA LEU A 50 3.97 4.43 6.13
C LEU A 50 5.02 5.54 6.36
N ALA A 51 5.31 6.36 5.35
CA ALA A 51 6.19 7.52 5.50
C ALA A 51 5.58 8.61 6.40
N VAL A 52 4.24 8.75 6.40
CA VAL A 52 3.55 9.65 7.33
C VAL A 52 3.62 9.09 8.75
N ASP A 53 3.21 7.84 8.95
CA ASP A 53 3.21 7.16 10.26
C ASP A 53 4.59 7.24 10.93
N SER A 54 5.64 6.77 10.24
CA SER A 54 7.02 6.85 10.74
C SER A 54 7.56 8.29 10.91
N GLY A 55 7.02 9.25 10.17
CA GLY A 55 7.44 10.64 10.21
C GLY A 55 6.80 11.46 11.33
N LEU A 56 5.72 10.97 11.95
CA LEU A 56 5.01 11.68 13.03
C LEU A 56 5.90 11.83 14.27
N ASP A 57 6.53 10.74 14.71
CA ASP A 57 7.43 10.75 15.87
C ASP A 57 8.66 11.64 15.64
N LEU A 58 9.08 11.76 14.38
CA LEU A 58 10.23 12.59 13.98
C LEU A 58 9.86 14.06 13.74
N GLY A 59 8.57 14.41 13.71
CA GLY A 59 8.08 15.72 13.30
C GLY A 59 8.39 16.09 11.85
N ARG A 60 8.77 15.10 11.02
CA ARG A 60 9.16 15.28 9.62
C ARG A 60 8.83 14.02 8.82
N VAL A 61 8.14 14.21 7.69
CA VAL A 61 7.90 13.17 6.69
C VAL A 61 8.94 13.28 5.56
N CYS A 62 9.57 12.16 5.20
CA CYS A 62 10.57 12.09 4.12
C CYS A 62 10.34 10.86 3.23
N TYR A 63 9.52 11.01 2.19
CA TYR A 63 9.16 9.90 1.30
C TYR A 63 10.33 9.30 0.51
N ASP A 64 11.37 10.09 0.24
CA ASP A 64 12.60 9.59 -0.40
C ASP A 64 13.37 8.59 0.48
N ALA A 65 13.13 8.60 1.80
CA ALA A 65 13.74 7.69 2.76
C ALA A 65 12.89 6.43 3.04
N ARG A 66 11.84 6.17 2.25
CA ARG A 66 10.98 4.98 2.43
C ARG A 66 11.76 3.66 2.34
N SER A 67 11.28 2.65 3.05
CA SER A 67 11.97 1.37 3.24
C SER A 67 12.04 0.50 1.98
N ARG A 68 11.13 0.68 1.01
CA ARG A 68 10.94 -0.21 -0.14
C ARG A 68 10.71 -1.65 0.29
N ASP A 69 9.82 -1.85 1.26
CA ASP A 69 9.48 -3.19 1.74
C ASP A 69 8.85 -4.02 0.61
N LEU A 70 9.70 -4.88 0.01
CA LEU A 70 9.31 -5.71 -1.13
C LEU A 70 8.26 -6.75 -0.75
N LYS A 71 8.07 -7.06 0.53
CA LYS A 71 7.00 -7.97 0.95
C LYS A 71 5.63 -7.41 0.59
N ILE A 72 5.45 -6.08 0.67
CA ILE A 72 4.20 -5.46 0.22
C ILE A 72 4.01 -5.70 -1.28
N GLU A 73 5.08 -5.73 -2.06
CA GLU A 73 5.02 -5.94 -3.51
C GLU A 73 4.84 -7.42 -3.89
N THR A 74 5.39 -8.37 -3.12
CA THR A 74 5.44 -9.78 -3.52
C THR A 74 4.51 -10.70 -2.74
N GLU A 75 4.03 -10.28 -1.58
CA GLU A 75 3.19 -11.09 -0.70
C GLU A 75 1.80 -10.42 -0.54
N LEU A 76 0.81 -10.96 -1.25
CA LEU A 76 -0.57 -10.40 -1.29
C LEU A 76 -1.17 -10.28 0.12
N GLY A 77 -1.01 -11.31 0.95
CA GLY A 77 -1.48 -11.31 2.33
C GLY A 77 -0.81 -10.23 3.17
N TYR A 78 0.51 -10.05 3.04
CA TYR A 78 1.24 -9.02 3.77
C TYR A 78 0.80 -7.60 3.35
N ALA A 79 0.47 -7.39 2.08
CA ALA A 79 -0.10 -6.13 1.61
C ALA A 79 -1.48 -5.85 2.24
N GLN A 80 -2.34 -6.87 2.36
CA GLN A 80 -3.63 -6.76 3.03
C GLN A 80 -3.47 -6.44 4.53
N ASP A 81 -2.56 -7.12 5.21
CA ASP A 81 -2.25 -6.86 6.62
C ASP A 81 -1.69 -5.44 6.83
N THR A 82 -0.86 -4.97 5.89
CA THR A 82 -0.35 -3.59 5.91
C THR A 82 -1.49 -2.59 5.77
N ILE A 83 -2.47 -2.84 4.89
CA ILE A 83 -3.66 -2.00 4.75
C ILE A 83 -4.44 -1.97 6.07
N ASP A 84 -4.63 -3.10 6.73
CA ASP A 84 -5.34 -3.17 8.01
C ASP A 84 -4.65 -2.35 9.10
N GLY A 85 -3.33 -2.41 9.17
CA GLY A 85 -2.55 -1.55 10.06
C GLY A 85 -2.76 -0.06 9.77
N LEU A 86 -2.74 0.32 8.49
CA LEU A 86 -2.93 1.71 8.06
C LEU A 86 -4.35 2.24 8.32
N VAL A 87 -5.38 1.39 8.21
CA VAL A 87 -6.77 1.76 8.55
C VAL A 87 -6.93 2.01 10.05
N VAL A 88 -6.23 1.27 10.90
CA VAL A 88 -6.21 1.52 12.36
C VAL A 88 -5.44 2.80 12.71
N PHE A 89 -4.38 3.10 11.96
CA PHE A 89 -3.57 4.30 12.13
C PHE A 89 -4.32 5.60 11.79
N LEU A 90 -5.12 5.60 10.71
CA LEU A 90 -5.84 6.78 10.20
C LEU A 90 -7.09 7.13 11.02
#